data_AF-A0A8T6NCW9-F1
#
_entry.id   AF-A0A8T6NCW9-F1
#
_cell.length_a   1.000
_cell.length_b   1.000
_cell.length_c   1.000
_cell.angle_alpha   90.00
_cell.angle_beta   90.00
_cell.angle_gamma   90.00
#
_symmetry.space_group_name_H-M   'P 1'
#
loop_
_entity.id
_entity.type
_entity.pdbx_description
1 polymer ?
#
loop_
_entity_poly.entity_id
_entity_poly.type
_entity_poly.pdbx_seq_one_letter_code
_entity_poly.pdbx_strand_id
1 'polypeptide(L)'
;NRRNYNASDEINVLLNYGYSILEAEIRKCTNAIGLDYSIGFLHEVHQGRTPLVYDLQELFRWLIDYSVIQLLEEDSLQKSDFIVTESYHMRLRESGAKLLIEKIRINFNRKAPYKDKNSTYQNILYDNVQQLANFISDKNKRIEFVVSKMEINRDDTVLLRQKLLSMTPEQRKKLGINKSTLWYIKKNLQSKDKIKIYDKVLDKVRSFEQQSTI
;
A
#
# COMPACT_ATOMS: atom_id res chain seq x y z
N ASN A 1 20.58 -9.58 -7.35
CA ASN A 1 21.22 -8.24 -7.27
C ASN A 1 21.20 -7.50 -8.61
N ARG A 2 20.15 -6.72 -8.90
CA ARG A 2 20.16 -5.58 -9.83
C ARG A 2 19.16 -4.54 -9.29
N ARG A 3 19.64 -3.60 -8.47
CA ARG A 3 18.85 -2.42 -8.06
C ARG A 3 18.88 -1.44 -9.25
N ASN A 4 17.78 -1.35 -10.00
CA ASN A 4 17.57 -0.28 -10.98
C ASN A 4 17.38 1.05 -10.23
N TYR A 5 18.48 1.79 -10.01
CA TYR A 5 18.41 3.18 -9.53
C TYR A 5 17.89 4.15 -10.59
N ASN A 6 17.76 3.70 -11.84
CA ASN A 6 17.17 4.47 -12.92
C ASN A 6 15.65 4.36 -12.83
N ALA A 7 15.05 5.16 -11.95
CA ALA A 7 13.61 5.38 -11.94
C ALA A 7 13.24 6.18 -13.21
N SER A 8 13.03 5.44 -14.30
CA SER A 8 12.61 6.00 -15.59
C SER A 8 11.08 6.14 -15.69
N ASP A 9 10.33 5.64 -14.71
CA ASP A 9 8.88 5.72 -14.65
C ASP A 9 8.38 6.19 -13.26
N GLU A 10 7.16 6.71 -13.25
CA GLU A 10 6.50 7.29 -12.07
C GLU A 10 6.33 6.26 -10.94
N ILE A 11 6.08 5.00 -11.29
CA ILE A 11 5.83 3.91 -10.34
C ILE A 11 7.11 3.58 -9.56
N ASN A 12 8.25 3.44 -10.23
CA ASN A 12 9.52 3.16 -9.57
C ASN A 12 9.96 4.32 -8.67
N VAL A 13 9.65 5.56 -9.04
CA VAL A 13 9.88 6.72 -8.15
C VAL A 13 9.09 6.58 -6.86
N LEU A 14 7.79 6.26 -6.95
CA LEU A 14 6.92 6.07 -5.78
C LEU A 14 7.39 4.91 -4.91
N LEU A 15 7.73 3.76 -5.52
CA LEU A 15 8.21 2.58 -4.80
C LEU A 15 9.53 2.87 -4.08
N ASN A 16 10.51 3.45 -4.77
CA ASN A 16 11.81 3.80 -4.17
C ASN A 16 11.65 4.77 -2.99
N TYR A 17 10.78 5.78 -3.14
CA TYR A 17 10.48 6.72 -2.05
C TYR A 17 9.78 6.02 -0.87
N GLY A 18 8.77 5.19 -1.15
CA GLY A 18 8.04 4.42 -0.13
C GLY A 18 8.93 3.44 0.62
N TYR A 19 9.84 2.74 -0.07
CA TYR A 19 10.81 1.85 0.55
C TYR A 19 11.83 2.60 1.41
N SER A 20 12.21 3.83 1.03
CA SER A 20 13.06 4.68 1.85
C SER A 20 12.37 5.09 3.16
N ILE A 21 11.05 5.30 3.14
CA ILE A 21 10.25 5.54 4.36
C ILE A 21 10.21 4.28 5.23
N LEU A 22 9.97 3.11 4.63
CA LEU A 22 9.96 1.84 5.36
C LEU A 22 11.32 1.56 6.02
N GLU A 23 12.41 1.80 5.29
CA GLU A 23 13.79 1.70 5.81
C GLU A 23 13.99 2.59 7.03
N ALA A 24 13.52 3.85 6.98
CA ALA A 24 13.62 4.79 8.08
C ALA A 24 12.83 4.34 9.32
N GLU A 25 11.61 3.83 9.14
CA GLU A 25 10.77 3.36 10.25
C GLU A 25 11.36 2.11 10.90
N ILE A 26 11.86 1.15 10.11
CA ILE A 26 12.53 -0.04 10.65
C ILE A 26 13.79 0.36 11.41
N ARG A 27 14.65 1.21 10.82
CA ARG A 27 15.87 1.70 11.49
C ARG A 27 15.55 2.36 12.83
N LYS A 28 14.49 3.18 12.89
CA LYS A 28 13.99 3.79 14.13
C LYS A 28 13.58 2.73 15.15
N CYS A 29 12.83 1.70 14.76
CA CYS A 29 12.43 0.62 15.66
C CYS A 29 13.62 -0.21 16.15
N THR A 30 14.53 -0.61 15.25
CA THR A 30 15.76 -1.35 15.57
C THR A 30 16.62 -0.58 16.57
N ASN A 31 16.79 0.74 16.36
CA ASN A 31 17.48 1.61 17.31
C ASN A 31 16.79 1.72 18.66
N ALA A 32 15.47 1.89 18.68
CA ALA A 32 14.70 2.01 19.91
C ALA A 32 14.79 0.75 20.79
N ILE A 33 14.90 -0.43 20.16
CA ILE A 33 15.04 -1.72 20.85
C ILE A 33 16.50 -1.99 21.27
N GLY A 34 17.46 -1.32 20.64
CA GLY A 34 18.89 -1.44 20.95
C GLY A 34 19.64 -2.50 20.15
N LEU A 35 19.13 -2.86 18.96
CA LEU A 35 19.83 -3.76 18.03
C LEU A 35 20.80 -2.96 17.14
N ASP A 36 21.97 -3.54 16.86
CA ASP A 36 22.90 -3.00 15.86
C ASP A 36 22.41 -3.33 14.45
N TYR A 37 21.96 -2.31 13.73
CA TYR A 37 21.43 -2.46 12.38
C TYR A 37 22.49 -2.72 11.29
N SER A 38 23.79 -2.66 11.64
CA SER A 38 24.90 -2.94 10.72
C SER A 38 25.16 -4.44 10.51
N ILE A 39 24.56 -5.30 11.34
CA ILE A 39 24.74 -6.76 11.31
C ILE A 39 23.46 -7.45 10.83
N GLY A 40 23.46 -7.90 9.57
CA GLY A 40 22.35 -8.66 8.99
C GLY A 40 22.60 -10.17 9.01
N PHE A 41 21.54 -10.92 8.79
CA PHE A 41 21.53 -12.39 8.71
C PHE A 41 21.38 -12.88 7.26
N LEU A 42 20.62 -12.16 6.41
CA LEU A 42 20.39 -12.55 5.02
C LEU A 42 21.20 -11.69 4.04
N HIS A 43 21.22 -10.37 4.24
CA HIS A 43 22.01 -9.46 3.41
C HIS A 43 23.48 -9.39 3.87
N GLU A 44 24.41 -9.50 2.92
CA GLU A 44 25.85 -9.36 3.20
C GLU A 44 26.18 -8.02 3.86
N VAL A 45 27.06 -8.08 4.86
CA VAL A 45 27.58 -6.90 5.55
C VAL A 45 28.53 -6.15 4.62
N HIS A 46 28.14 -4.95 4.22
CA HIS A 46 29.03 -4.02 3.53
C HIS A 46 29.05 -2.68 4.27
N GLN A 47 30.21 -2.03 4.30
CA GLN A 47 30.37 -0.70 4.91
C GLN A 47 29.34 0.30 4.36
N GLY A 48 28.71 1.04 5.28
CA GLY A 48 27.71 2.06 4.95
C GLY A 48 26.31 1.52 4.62
N ARG A 49 26.08 0.20 4.70
CA ARG A 49 24.74 -0.40 4.58
C ARG A 49 24.19 -0.79 5.94
N THR A 50 22.87 -0.85 6.04
CA THR A 50 22.14 -1.32 7.22
C THR A 50 21.48 -2.67 6.91
N PRO A 51 22.25 -3.77 6.79
CA PRO A 51 21.75 -5.06 6.29
C PRO A 51 20.62 -5.64 7.14
N LEU A 52 20.63 -5.45 8.47
CA LEU A 52 19.53 -5.89 9.33
C LEU A 52 18.21 -5.19 8.98
N VAL A 53 18.29 -3.90 8.65
CA VAL A 53 17.11 -3.13 8.22
C VAL A 53 16.55 -3.71 6.93
N TYR A 54 17.42 -4.10 5.99
CA TYR A 54 16.99 -4.73 4.74
C TYR A 54 16.37 -6.11 4.97
N ASP A 55 16.91 -6.91 5.89
CA ASP A 55 16.32 -8.21 6.25
C ASP A 55 14.90 -8.04 6.82
N LEU A 56 14.73 -7.09 7.75
CA LEU A 56 13.43 -6.77 8.35
C LEU A 56 12.48 -6.11 7.35
N GLN A 57 13.00 -5.40 6.35
CA GLN A 57 12.22 -4.73 5.32
C GLN A 57 11.44 -5.71 4.46
N GLU A 58 11.99 -6.90 4.19
CA GLU A 58 11.31 -7.93 3.40
C GLU A 58 9.97 -8.37 4.03
N LEU A 59 9.85 -8.34 5.36
CA LEU A 59 8.62 -8.69 6.08
C LEU A 59 7.46 -7.71 5.81
N PHE A 60 7.77 -6.45 5.51
CA PHE A 60 6.80 -5.35 5.41
C PHE A 60 6.76 -4.68 4.03
N ARG A 61 7.60 -5.11 3.09
CA ARG A 61 7.72 -4.53 1.74
C ARG A 61 6.39 -4.45 1.02
N TRP A 62 5.57 -5.49 1.13
CA TRP A 62 4.24 -5.58 0.53
C TRP A 62 3.29 -4.46 0.97
N LEU A 63 3.47 -3.89 2.18
CA LEU A 63 2.63 -2.79 2.68
C LEU A 63 2.89 -1.49 1.91
N ILE A 64 4.14 -1.29 1.46
CA ILE A 64 4.51 -0.18 0.59
C ILE A 64 3.94 -0.40 -0.80
N ASP A 65 4.11 -1.59 -1.36
CA ASP A 65 3.56 -1.95 -2.68
C ASP A 65 2.05 -1.70 -2.72
N TYR A 66 1.35 -2.17 -1.69
CA TYR A 66 -0.08 -1.93 -1.52
C TYR A 66 -0.43 -0.44 -1.41
N SER A 67 0.36 0.34 -0.69
CA SER A 67 0.16 1.79 -0.56
C SER A 67 0.32 2.51 -1.89
N VAL A 68 1.34 2.15 -2.68
CA VAL A 68 1.57 2.72 -4.01
C VAL A 68 0.44 2.34 -4.98
N ILE A 69 0.02 1.07 -5.00
CA ILE A 69 -1.10 0.61 -5.82
C ILE A 69 -2.39 1.38 -5.49
N GLN A 70 -2.71 1.53 -4.20
CA GLN A 70 -3.88 2.32 -3.79
C GLN A 70 -3.80 3.77 -4.23
N LEU A 71 -2.62 4.39 -4.09
CA LEU A 71 -2.44 5.79 -4.45
C LEU A 71 -2.65 6.03 -5.96
N LEU A 72 -2.14 5.11 -6.79
CA LEU A 72 -2.31 5.13 -8.24
C LEU A 72 -3.77 4.93 -8.65
N GLU A 73 -4.49 4.01 -8.00
CA GLU A 73 -5.91 3.76 -8.27
C GLU A 73 -6.84 4.91 -7.87
N GLU A 74 -6.43 5.72 -6.90
CA GLU A 74 -7.18 6.89 -6.45
C GLU A 74 -7.07 8.09 -7.42
N ASP A 75 -6.25 7.98 -8.47
CA ASP A 75 -5.99 9.02 -9.48
C ASP A 75 -5.72 10.39 -8.84
N SER A 76 -5.01 10.35 -7.71
CA SER A 76 -4.72 11.52 -6.87
C SER A 76 -3.42 12.20 -7.26
N LEU A 77 -2.56 11.50 -7.98
CA LEU A 77 -1.28 11.99 -8.49
C LEU A 77 -1.47 12.62 -9.86
N GLN A 78 -0.80 13.74 -10.08
CA GLN A 78 -0.76 14.44 -11.35
C GLN A 78 0.64 14.37 -11.95
N LYS A 79 0.77 14.53 -13.28
CA LYS A 79 2.08 14.64 -13.95
C LYS A 79 2.96 15.75 -13.36
N SER A 80 2.35 16.82 -12.83
CA SER A 80 3.05 17.91 -12.15
C SER A 80 3.72 17.50 -10.83
N ASP A 81 3.29 16.39 -10.23
CA ASP A 81 3.90 15.86 -9.00
C ASP A 81 5.25 15.17 -9.24
N PHE A 82 5.64 15.00 -10.51
CA PHE A 82 6.91 14.43 -10.91
C PHE A 82 7.77 15.48 -11.62
N ILE A 83 9.09 15.35 -11.46
CA ILE A 83 10.08 16.13 -12.21
C ILE A 83 11.08 15.21 -12.87
N VAL A 84 11.46 15.55 -14.10
CA VAL A 84 12.60 14.93 -14.76
C VAL A 84 13.80 15.84 -14.54
N THR A 85 14.88 15.30 -14.00
CA THR A 85 16.14 16.02 -13.80
C THR A 85 16.91 16.13 -15.12
N GLU A 86 17.92 17.00 -15.15
CA GLU A 86 18.81 17.16 -16.32
C GLU A 86 19.51 15.86 -16.73
N SER A 87 19.72 14.96 -15.77
CA SER A 87 20.26 13.61 -15.98
C SER A 87 19.21 12.58 -16.44
N TYR A 88 18.03 13.01 -16.89
CA TYR A 88 16.90 12.17 -17.29
C TYR A 88 16.40 11.19 -16.21
N HIS A 89 16.59 11.50 -14.93
CA HIS A 89 16.01 10.75 -13.83
C HIS A 89 14.71 11.38 -13.36
N MET A 90 13.71 10.56 -13.05
CA MET A 90 12.48 11.08 -12.47
C MET A 90 12.60 11.19 -10.95
N ARG A 91 12.05 12.27 -10.38
CA ARG A 91 11.94 12.49 -8.93
C ARG A 91 10.54 12.94 -8.56
N LEU A 92 10.16 12.64 -7.32
CA LEU A 92 8.88 13.04 -6.73
C LEU A 92 8.99 14.46 -6.18
N ARG A 93 8.04 15.34 -6.50
CA ARG A 93 7.89 16.64 -5.84
C ARG A 93 7.31 16.48 -4.45
N GLU A 94 7.41 17.54 -3.66
CA GLU A 94 6.83 17.60 -2.30
C GLU A 94 5.32 17.28 -2.28
N SER A 95 4.56 17.73 -3.28
CA SER A 95 3.11 17.47 -3.40
C SER A 95 2.81 15.97 -3.51
N GLY A 96 3.46 15.26 -4.45
CA GLY A 96 3.34 13.82 -4.59
C GLY A 96 3.88 13.05 -3.38
N ALA A 97 4.98 13.53 -2.79
CA ALA A 97 5.56 12.92 -1.59
C ALA A 97 4.60 12.98 -0.39
N LYS A 98 3.92 14.11 -0.18
CA LYS A 98 2.91 14.24 0.88
C LYS A 98 1.76 13.24 0.73
N LEU A 99 1.25 13.09 -0.50
CA LEU A 99 0.19 12.12 -0.79
C LEU A 99 0.62 10.67 -0.48
N LEU A 100 1.84 10.31 -0.90
CA LEU A 100 2.40 8.99 -0.65
C LEU A 100 2.66 8.74 0.84
N ILE A 101 3.25 9.70 1.55
CA ILE A 101 3.49 9.61 2.99
C ILE A 101 2.19 9.39 3.75
N GLU A 102 1.15 10.16 3.43
CA GLU A 102 -0.15 10.03 4.10
C GLU A 102 -0.78 8.66 3.82
N LYS A 103 -0.68 8.16 2.57
CA LYS A 103 -1.18 6.82 2.23
C LYS A 103 -0.48 5.73 3.03
N ILE A 104 0.85 5.77 3.08
CA ILE A 104 1.67 4.83 3.85
C ILE A 104 1.30 4.90 5.33
N ARG A 105 1.20 6.11 5.90
CA ARG A 105 0.82 6.33 7.31
C ARG A 105 -0.54 5.73 7.63
N ILE A 106 -1.54 5.94 6.78
CA ILE A 106 -2.88 5.34 6.95
C ILE A 106 -2.77 3.82 6.98
N ASN A 107 -2.04 3.23 6.04
CA ASN A 107 -1.90 1.77 5.93
C ASN A 107 -1.12 1.16 7.10
N PHE A 108 -0.06 1.81 7.59
CA PHE A 108 0.65 1.39 8.79
C PHE A 108 -0.21 1.43 10.07
N ASN A 109 -1.15 2.37 10.14
CA ASN A 109 -2.09 2.50 11.25
C ASN A 109 -3.33 1.60 11.13
N ARG A 110 -3.50 0.87 10.03
CA ARG A 110 -4.58 -0.13 9.93
C ARG A 110 -4.33 -1.26 10.91
N LYS A 111 -5.41 -1.70 11.56
CA LYS A 111 -5.39 -2.84 12.48
C LYS A 111 -5.56 -4.14 11.72
N ALA A 112 -4.83 -5.17 12.15
CA ALA A 112 -4.97 -6.54 11.68
C ALA A 112 -4.96 -7.51 12.88
N PRO A 113 -5.59 -8.70 12.74
CA PRO A 113 -5.50 -9.75 13.74
C PRO A 113 -4.04 -10.18 13.91
N TYR A 114 -3.49 -10.05 15.12
CA TYR A 114 -2.09 -10.33 15.42
C TYR A 114 -1.95 -10.97 16.80
N LYS A 115 -1.54 -12.24 16.83
CA LYS A 115 -1.59 -13.08 18.04
C LYS A 115 -3.04 -13.06 18.58
N ASP A 116 -3.23 -12.82 19.88
CA ASP A 116 -4.55 -12.83 20.53
C ASP A 116 -5.28 -11.47 20.49
N LYS A 117 -4.83 -10.50 19.67
CA LYS A 117 -5.41 -9.15 19.64
C LYS A 117 -5.35 -8.49 18.27
N ASN A 118 -6.11 -7.41 18.08
CA ASN A 118 -5.95 -6.55 16.92
C ASN A 118 -4.86 -5.50 17.16
N SER A 119 -3.84 -5.47 16.31
CA SER A 119 -2.72 -4.52 16.40
C SER A 119 -2.52 -3.77 15.09
N THR A 120 -1.99 -2.55 15.16
CA THR A 120 -1.61 -1.81 13.95
C THR A 120 -0.38 -2.44 13.29
N TYR A 121 -0.22 -2.32 11.97
CA TYR A 121 0.98 -2.81 11.29
C TYR A 121 2.27 -2.19 11.86
N GLN A 122 2.23 -0.94 12.32
CA GLN A 122 3.35 -0.33 13.03
C GLN A 122 3.73 -1.07 14.32
N ASN A 123 2.73 -1.47 15.12
CA ASN A 123 2.99 -2.25 16.34
C ASN A 123 3.41 -3.69 16.03
N ILE A 124 2.88 -4.28 14.94
CA ILE A 124 3.30 -5.60 14.45
C ILE A 124 4.77 -5.56 14.04
N LEU A 125 5.20 -4.52 13.32
CA LEU A 125 6.60 -4.29 12.97
C LEU A 125 7.47 -4.20 14.22
N TYR A 126 7.11 -3.33 15.16
CA TYR A 126 7.83 -3.18 16.42
C TYR A 126 7.98 -4.52 17.17
N ASP A 127 6.88 -5.27 17.30
CA ASP A 127 6.88 -6.56 18.00
C ASP A 127 7.73 -7.62 17.28
N ASN A 128 7.75 -7.65 15.95
CA ASN A 128 8.63 -8.55 15.18
C ASN A 128 10.12 -8.23 15.44
N VAL A 129 10.49 -6.94 15.48
CA VAL A 129 11.87 -6.53 15.82
C VAL A 129 12.20 -6.88 17.27
N GLN A 130 11.24 -6.72 18.19
CA GLN A 130 11.43 -7.08 19.60
C GLN A 130 11.61 -8.59 19.79
N GLN A 131 10.89 -9.41 19.04
CA GLN A 131 11.04 -10.86 19.05
C GLN A 131 12.43 -11.27 18.57
N LEU A 132 12.98 -10.60 17.55
CA LEU A 132 14.36 -10.81 17.12
C LEU A 132 15.36 -10.47 18.22
N ALA A 133 15.20 -9.33 18.89
CA ALA A 133 16.08 -8.96 20.01
C ALA A 133 16.02 -9.96 21.17
N ASN A 134 14.84 -10.47 21.50
CA ASN A 134 14.66 -11.48 22.54
C ASN A 134 15.30 -12.82 22.17
N PHE A 135 15.26 -13.19 20.90
CA PHE A 135 15.93 -14.38 20.39
C PHE A 135 17.45 -14.25 20.47
N ILE A 136 18.01 -13.12 20.00
CA ILE A 136 19.46 -12.85 20.06
C ILE A 136 19.97 -12.81 21.50
N SER A 137 19.14 -12.32 22.44
CA SER A 137 19.49 -12.23 23.87
C SER A 137 19.26 -13.54 24.64
N ASP A 138 19.02 -14.66 23.97
CA ASP A 138 18.68 -15.97 24.56
C ASP A 138 17.47 -15.98 25.52
N LYS A 139 16.64 -14.92 25.51
CA LYS A 139 15.41 -14.86 26.32
C LYS A 139 14.34 -15.80 25.77
N ASN A 140 14.33 -16.01 24.45
CA ASN A 140 13.44 -16.92 23.74
C ASN A 140 14.26 -17.85 22.83
N LYS A 141 14.03 -19.17 22.93
CA LYS A 141 14.75 -20.17 22.12
C LYS A 141 14.27 -20.29 20.67
N ARG A 142 13.15 -19.64 20.34
CA ARG A 142 12.54 -19.68 19.01
C ARG A 142 12.10 -18.29 18.61
N ILE A 143 12.25 -17.98 17.33
CA ILE A 143 11.74 -16.78 16.70
C ILE A 143 10.75 -17.18 15.60
N GLU A 144 9.60 -16.52 15.58
CA GLU A 144 8.64 -16.65 14.50
C GLU A 144 8.18 -15.25 14.10
N PHE A 145 8.51 -14.85 12.87
CA PHE A 145 8.02 -13.61 12.32
C PHE A 145 6.57 -13.79 11.87
N VAL A 146 5.65 -13.17 12.60
CA VAL A 146 4.22 -13.18 12.26
C VAL A 146 3.89 -11.85 11.62
N VAL A 147 3.47 -11.88 10.36
CA VAL A 147 2.94 -10.70 9.66
C VAL A 147 1.55 -11.06 9.18
N SER A 148 0.56 -10.39 9.76
CA SER A 148 -0.84 -10.59 9.41
C SER A 148 -1.04 -10.21 7.95
N LYS A 149 -1.59 -11.13 7.15
CA LYS A 149 -1.97 -10.81 5.77
C LYS A 149 -3.10 -9.78 5.81
N MET A 150 -3.00 -8.73 5.00
CA MET A 150 -4.11 -7.79 4.85
C MET A 150 -5.25 -8.48 4.10
N GLU A 151 -6.42 -8.55 4.73
CA GLU A 151 -7.65 -8.90 4.02
C GLU A 151 -8.04 -7.74 3.10
N ILE A 152 -7.82 -7.94 1.80
CA ILE A 152 -8.20 -6.99 0.76
C ILE A 152 -9.64 -7.31 0.35
N ASN A 153 -10.62 -6.80 1.11
CA ASN A 153 -12.01 -6.77 0.65
C ASN A 153 -12.16 -5.65 -0.39
N ARG A 154 -11.97 -6.00 -1.66
CA ARG A 154 -12.14 -5.12 -2.83
C ARG A 154 -13.37 -5.55 -3.63
N ASP A 155 -14.41 -4.74 -3.54
CA ASP A 155 -15.62 -4.90 -4.37
C ASP A 155 -15.63 -3.92 -5.55
N ASP A 156 -14.77 -2.90 -5.56
CA ASP A 156 -14.78 -1.78 -6.50
C ASP A 156 -13.48 -1.69 -7.33
N THR A 157 -13.47 -2.36 -8.49
CA THR A 157 -12.37 -2.22 -9.45
C THR A 157 -12.39 -0.84 -10.12
N VAL A 158 -11.24 -0.39 -10.62
CA VAL A 158 -11.14 0.87 -11.42
C VAL A 158 -12.16 0.87 -12.57
N LEU A 159 -12.30 -0.28 -13.25
CA LEU A 159 -13.29 -0.48 -14.31
C LEU A 159 -14.72 -0.30 -13.80
N LEU A 160 -15.06 -0.87 -12.64
CA LEU A 160 -16.37 -0.71 -12.03
C LEU A 160 -16.65 0.77 -11.71
N ARG A 161 -15.67 1.48 -11.13
CA ARG A 161 -15.78 2.91 -10.80
C ARG A 161 -16.01 3.75 -12.05
N GLN A 162 -15.20 3.56 -13.09
CA GLN A 162 -15.34 4.27 -14.36
C GLN A 162 -16.71 4.01 -14.99
N LYS A 163 -17.16 2.75 -15.00
CA LYS A 163 -18.47 2.35 -15.53
C LYS A 163 -19.61 2.98 -14.74
N LEU A 164 -19.54 2.98 -13.41
CA LEU A 164 -20.55 3.62 -12.57
C LEU A 164 -20.61 5.13 -12.78
N LEU A 165 -19.47 5.80 -12.96
CA LEU A 165 -19.40 7.24 -13.25
C LEU A 165 -19.95 7.58 -14.65
N SER A 166 -19.59 6.80 -15.67
CA SER A 166 -20.03 6.99 -17.06
C SER A 166 -21.43 6.46 -17.36
N MET A 167 -22.05 5.70 -16.44
CA MET A 167 -23.35 5.08 -16.64
C MET A 167 -24.44 6.09 -17.03
N THR A 168 -25.05 5.86 -18.20
CA THR A 168 -26.14 6.70 -18.72
C THR A 168 -27.48 6.38 -18.04
N PRO A 169 -28.47 7.31 -18.09
CA PRO A 169 -29.81 7.05 -17.55
C PRO A 169 -30.50 5.81 -18.14
N GLU A 170 -30.23 5.51 -19.42
CA GLU A 170 -30.75 4.34 -20.14
C GLU A 170 -30.10 3.04 -19.65
N GLN A 171 -28.76 2.99 -19.57
CA GLN A 171 -28.02 1.85 -19.04
C GLN A 171 -28.44 1.54 -17.60
N ARG A 172 -28.56 2.58 -16.76
CA ARG A 172 -29.09 2.45 -15.39
C ARG A 172 -30.49 1.83 -15.37
N LYS A 173 -31.39 2.28 -16.27
CA LYS A 173 -32.76 1.76 -16.35
C LYS A 173 -32.77 0.29 -16.79
N LYS A 174 -31.95 -0.08 -17.78
CA LYS A 174 -31.75 -1.47 -18.21
C LYS A 174 -31.26 -2.38 -17.08
N LEU A 175 -30.37 -1.86 -16.24
CA LEU A 175 -29.83 -2.56 -15.07
C LEU A 175 -30.79 -2.61 -13.86
N GLY A 176 -31.93 -1.91 -13.91
CA GLY A 176 -32.86 -1.83 -12.79
C GLY A 176 -32.24 -1.22 -11.52
N ILE A 177 -31.31 -0.26 -11.67
CA ILE A 177 -30.69 0.47 -10.56
C ILE A 177 -31.51 1.75 -10.31
N ASN A 178 -31.88 2.06 -9.07
CA ASN A 178 -32.64 3.29 -8.77
C ASN A 178 -31.80 4.55 -9.09
N LYS A 179 -32.45 5.62 -9.58
CA LYS A 179 -31.83 6.92 -9.88
C LYS A 179 -31.13 7.51 -8.65
N SER A 180 -31.77 7.46 -7.48
CA SER A 180 -31.19 7.94 -6.22
C SER A 180 -29.96 7.13 -5.80
N THR A 181 -30.00 5.80 -5.96
CA THR A 181 -28.88 4.90 -5.69
C THR A 181 -27.68 5.19 -6.59
N LEU A 182 -27.89 5.32 -7.91
CA LEU A 182 -26.79 5.66 -8.83
C LEU A 182 -26.23 7.06 -8.55
N TRP A 183 -27.10 8.04 -8.26
CA TRP A 183 -26.65 9.39 -7.92
C TRP A 183 -25.80 9.39 -6.63
N TYR A 184 -26.23 8.68 -5.59
CA TYR A 184 -25.48 8.54 -4.34
C TYR A 184 -24.10 7.89 -4.57
N ILE A 185 -24.06 6.80 -5.36
CA ILE A 185 -22.82 6.13 -5.73
C ILE A 185 -21.90 7.09 -6.51
N LYS A 186 -22.41 7.78 -7.54
CA LYS A 186 -21.62 8.74 -8.33
C LYS A 186 -21.07 9.89 -7.46
N LYS A 187 -21.90 10.46 -6.59
CA LYS A 187 -21.50 11.53 -5.68
C LYS A 187 -20.36 11.10 -4.77
N ASN A 188 -20.45 9.90 -4.21
CA ASN A 188 -19.42 9.38 -3.31
C ASN A 188 -18.15 8.92 -4.06
N LEU A 189 -18.29 8.46 -5.31
CA LEU A 189 -17.14 8.17 -6.18
C LEU A 189 -16.34 9.44 -6.49
N GLN A 190 -17.03 10.58 -6.58
CA GLN A 190 -16.41 11.89 -6.78
C GLN A 190 -15.80 12.47 -5.50
N SER A 191 -16.28 12.08 -4.30
CA SER A 191 -15.78 12.61 -3.02
C SER A 191 -14.56 11.86 -2.45
N LYS A 192 -13.97 10.92 -3.19
CA LYS A 192 -12.83 10.07 -2.77
C LYS A 192 -13.09 9.20 -1.53
N ASP A 193 -14.34 9.09 -1.08
CA ASP A 193 -14.70 8.26 0.06
C ASP A 193 -14.71 6.76 -0.29
N LYS A 194 -14.40 5.91 0.69
CA LYS A 194 -14.46 4.45 0.54
C LYS A 194 -15.93 4.03 0.36
N ILE A 195 -16.29 3.53 -0.81
CA ILE A 195 -17.69 3.19 -1.11
C ILE A 195 -17.94 1.72 -0.81
N LYS A 196 -18.93 1.46 0.04
CA LYS A 196 -19.55 0.15 0.12
C LYS A 196 -20.65 0.07 -0.94
N ILE A 197 -20.37 -0.60 -2.05
CA ILE A 197 -21.38 -0.91 -3.05
C ILE A 197 -22.09 -2.18 -2.58
N TYR A 198 -23.41 -2.15 -2.49
CA TYR A 198 -24.17 -3.35 -2.11
C TYR A 198 -24.05 -4.44 -3.19
N ASP A 199 -23.89 -5.69 -2.77
CA ASP A 199 -23.70 -6.86 -3.65
C ASP A 199 -24.75 -6.92 -4.76
N LYS A 200 -26.02 -6.63 -4.44
CA LYS A 200 -27.12 -6.59 -5.44
C LYS A 200 -26.89 -5.59 -6.57
N VAL A 201 -26.23 -4.46 -6.31
CA VAL A 201 -25.89 -3.46 -7.34
C VAL A 201 -24.65 -3.93 -8.10
N LEU A 202 -23.68 -4.52 -7.39
CA LEU A 202 -22.46 -5.06 -7.98
C LEU A 202 -22.76 -6.18 -8.99
N ASP A 203 -23.62 -7.12 -8.63
CA ASP A 203 -24.05 -8.23 -9.49
C ASP A 203 -24.76 -7.74 -10.75
N LYS A 204 -25.58 -6.69 -10.63
CA LYS A 204 -26.25 -6.05 -11.77
C LYS A 204 -25.24 -5.42 -12.73
N VAL A 205 -24.21 -4.75 -12.20
CA VAL A 205 -23.20 -4.08 -13.04
C VAL A 205 -22.24 -5.09 -13.68
N ARG A 206 -21.92 -6.19 -12.98
CA ARG A 206 -21.09 -7.31 -13.47
C ARG A 206 -21.82 -8.16 -14.53
N SER A 207 -23.09 -8.50 -14.33
CA SER A 207 -23.88 -9.29 -15.30
C SER A 207 -24.05 -8.61 -16.67
N PHE A 208 -23.96 -7.27 -16.71
CA PHE A 208 -23.95 -6.51 -17.97
C PHE A 208 -22.64 -6.63 -18.77
N GLU A 209 -21.53 -7.07 -18.15
CA GLU A 209 -20.26 -7.33 -18.85
C GLU A 209 -20.34 -8.55 -19.77
N GLN A 210 -21.11 -9.56 -19.37
CA GLN A 210 -21.28 -10.79 -20.14
C GLN A 210 -22.16 -10.60 -21.39
N GLN A 211 -22.98 -9.54 -21.42
CA GLN A 211 -23.89 -9.25 -22.54
C GLN A 211 -23.31 -8.30 -23.60
N SER A 212 -22.20 -7.61 -23.30
CA SER A 212 -21.57 -6.62 -24.22
C SER A 212 -20.35 -7.18 -24.97
N THR A 213 -20.03 -8.47 -24.79
CA THR A 213 -18.87 -9.15 -25.40
C THR A 213 -19.30 -10.23 -26.41
N ILE A 214 -20.52 -10.14 -26.94
CA ILE A 214 -21.05 -10.97 -28.03
C ILE A 214 -21.40 -10.05 -29.20
#